data_AF-A0AA41MXV1-F1
#
_entry.id   AF-A0AA41MXV1-F1
#
_cell.length_a   1.000
_cell.length_b   1.000
_cell.length_c   1.000
_cell.angle_alpha   90.00
_cell.angle_beta   90.00
_cell.angle_gamma   90.00
#
_symmetry.space_group_name_H-M   'P 1'
#
loop_
_entity.id
_entity.type
_entity.pdbx_description
1 polymer ?
#
loop_
_entity_poly.entity_id
_entity_poly.type
_entity_poly.pdbx_seq_one_letter_code
_entity_poly.pdbx_strand_id
1 'polypeptide(L)'
;LQENGEICTTNQKCKSGCCRKGEENCESHCTRKGSEGSKCHTEIFFGLYNECPCGSNLTCVFPKNQKSFKLIYGSCEKYVKKTHMRTWF
;
A
#
# COMPACT_ATOMS: atom_id res chain seq x y z
N LEU A 1 -5.95 -10.34 -17.46
CA LEU A 1 -5.21 -9.68 -16.36
C LEU A 1 -3.86 -10.36 -16.20
N GLN A 2 -2.80 -9.57 -16.04
CA GLN A 2 -1.39 -9.92 -15.90
C GLN A 2 -1.07 -10.52 -14.52
N GLU A 3 -0.12 -11.44 -14.47
CA GLU A 3 0.45 -12.08 -13.28
C GLU A 3 1.49 -11.18 -12.59
N ASN A 4 1.87 -11.54 -11.36
CA ASN A 4 2.93 -10.82 -10.65
C ASN A 4 4.29 -10.99 -11.38
N GLY A 5 5.05 -9.91 -11.48
CA GLY A 5 6.34 -9.84 -12.18
C GLY A 5 6.24 -9.32 -13.62
N GLU A 6 5.05 -9.37 -14.24
CA GLU A 6 4.86 -8.85 -15.60
C GLU A 6 4.85 -7.32 -15.64
N ILE A 7 5.32 -6.75 -16.75
CA ILE A 7 5.31 -5.31 -16.99
C ILE A 7 3.86 -4.83 -17.14
N CYS A 8 3.53 -3.74 -16.44
CA CYS A 8 2.22 -3.13 -16.43
C CYS A 8 2.30 -1.62 -16.61
N THR A 9 1.23 -1.03 -17.15
CA THR A 9 1.10 0.42 -17.34
C THR A 9 0.05 1.04 -16.41
N THR A 10 -0.81 0.21 -15.82
CA THR A 10 -1.88 0.63 -14.90
C THR A 10 -2.27 -0.54 -14.00
N ASN A 11 -2.69 -0.24 -12.78
CA ASN A 11 -3.09 -1.23 -11.79
C ASN A 11 -4.22 -2.18 -12.25
N GLN A 12 -5.11 -1.71 -13.14
CA GLN A 12 -6.26 -2.48 -13.63
C GLN A 12 -5.85 -3.66 -14.50
N LYS A 13 -4.63 -3.66 -15.04
CA LYS A 13 -4.13 -4.77 -15.85
C LYS A 13 -3.66 -5.94 -15.00
N CYS A 14 -3.26 -5.72 -13.74
CA CYS A 14 -2.73 -6.75 -12.85
C CYS A 14 -3.84 -7.51 -12.12
N LYS A 15 -3.75 -8.84 -12.03
CA LYS A 15 -4.69 -9.66 -11.23
C LYS A 15 -4.71 -9.25 -9.76
N SER A 16 -3.57 -8.84 -9.23
CA SER A 16 -3.43 -8.31 -7.87
C SER A 16 -4.09 -6.92 -7.70
N GLY A 17 -4.38 -6.22 -8.79
CA GLY A 17 -4.81 -4.83 -8.78
C GLY A 17 -3.71 -3.86 -8.33
N CYS A 18 -2.43 -4.26 -8.35
CA CYS A 18 -1.32 -3.37 -8.05
C CYS A 18 -0.23 -3.43 -9.13
N CYS A 19 0.03 -2.28 -9.73
CA CYS A 19 1.14 -2.03 -10.63
C CYS A 19 2.12 -1.09 -9.93
N ARG A 20 3.28 -1.60 -9.51
CA ARG A 20 4.28 -0.85 -8.74
C ARG A 20 5.36 -0.32 -9.68
N LYS A 21 5.71 0.96 -9.53
CA LYS A 21 6.82 1.58 -10.23
C LYS A 21 8.15 0.99 -9.74
N GLY A 22 8.99 0.53 -10.66
CA GLY A 22 10.36 0.11 -10.35
C GLY A 22 11.21 1.29 -9.89
N GLU A 23 12.13 1.05 -8.95
CA GLU A 23 13.07 2.06 -8.47
C GLU A 23 14.22 2.30 -9.47
N GLU A 24 14.64 1.26 -10.20
CA GLU A 24 15.84 1.29 -11.06
C GLU A 24 15.52 1.52 -12.54
N ASN A 25 14.45 0.91 -13.04
CA ASN A 25 13.96 1.14 -14.40
C ASN A 25 12.64 1.91 -14.30
N CYS A 26 12.40 2.85 -15.22
CA CYS A 26 11.10 3.52 -15.37
C CYS A 26 9.93 2.56 -15.71
N GLU A 27 10.19 1.25 -15.74
CA GLU A 27 9.24 0.18 -15.95
C GLU A 27 8.47 -0.11 -14.66
N SER A 28 7.19 -0.41 -14.81
CA SER A 28 6.33 -0.78 -13.69
C SER A 28 5.93 -2.24 -13.82
N HIS A 29 5.85 -2.95 -12.70
CA HIS A 29 5.57 -4.38 -12.67
C HIS A 29 4.38 -4.68 -11.77
N CYS A 30 3.59 -5.68 -12.16
CA CYS A 30 2.53 -6.20 -11.32
C CYS A 30 3.14 -6.82 -10.08
N THR A 31 2.64 -6.48 -8.91
CA THR A 31 3.12 -7.09 -7.68
C THR A 31 1.98 -7.38 -6.72
N ARG A 32 2.27 -8.19 -5.69
CA ARG A 32 1.29 -8.57 -4.69
C ARG A 32 0.93 -7.37 -3.82
N LYS A 33 -0.30 -7.37 -3.31
CA LYS A 33 -0.71 -6.42 -2.26
C LYS A 33 0.13 -6.64 -1.00
N GLY A 34 0.30 -5.57 -0.21
CA GLY A 34 1.09 -5.61 1.02
C GLY A 34 0.52 -6.59 2.05
N SER A 35 1.40 -7.37 2.67
CA SER A 35 1.08 -8.23 3.81
C SER A 35 1.21 -7.47 5.13
N GLU A 36 0.81 -8.08 6.24
CA GLU A 36 0.98 -7.52 7.58
C GLU A 36 2.45 -7.13 7.83
N GLY A 37 2.68 -5.91 8.32
CA GLY A 37 4.00 -5.32 8.52
C GLY A 37 4.66 -4.73 7.26
N SER A 38 4.12 -5.00 6.06
CA SER A 38 4.64 -4.39 4.83
C SER A 38 4.40 -2.88 4.80
N LYS A 39 5.27 -2.16 4.11
CA LYS A 39 5.03 -0.74 3.82
C LYS A 39 3.83 -0.59 2.88
N CYS A 40 3.12 0.52 3.02
CA CYS A 40 2.02 0.89 2.13
C CYS A 40 2.06 2.39 1.85
N HIS A 41 1.50 2.79 0.71
CA HIS A 41 1.42 4.19 0.31
C HIS A 41 0.04 4.48 -0.27
N THR A 42 -0.52 5.66 0.01
CA THR A 42 -1.84 6.06 -0.49
C THR A 42 -1.80 6.79 -1.81
N GLU A 43 -0.66 7.33 -2.21
CA GLU A 43 -0.56 8.08 -3.47
C GLU A 43 -0.50 7.13 -4.66
N ILE A 44 -1.36 7.42 -5.63
CA ILE A 44 -1.41 6.77 -6.93
C ILE A 44 -1.11 7.83 -7.98
N PHE A 45 -0.14 7.57 -8.83
CA PHE A 45 0.22 8.48 -9.93
C PHE A 45 -0.07 7.79 -11.26
N PHE A 46 -1.01 8.34 -12.05
CA PHE A 46 -1.45 7.75 -13.33
C PHE A 46 -1.82 6.25 -13.26
N GLY A 47 -2.39 5.80 -12.14
CA GLY A 47 -2.76 4.39 -11.96
C GLY A 47 -1.59 3.46 -11.58
N LEU A 48 -0.43 4.04 -11.28
CA LEU A 48 0.76 3.35 -10.75
C LEU A 48 0.92 3.64 -9.27
N TYR A 49 1.39 2.64 -8.53
CA TYR A 49 1.70 2.74 -7.11
C TYR A 49 3.21 2.88 -6.91
N ASN A 50 3.63 3.75 -5.99
CA ASN A 50 5.01 3.72 -5.49
C ASN A 50 5.21 2.52 -4.54
N GLU A 51 4.19 2.20 -3.74
CA GLU A 51 4.11 1.01 -2.91
C GLU A 51 2.67 0.48 -2.93
N CYS A 52 2.51 -0.84 -2.96
CA CYS A 52 1.18 -1.42 -3.11
C CYS A 52 0.27 -1.19 -1.90
N PRO A 53 -1.05 -1.13 -2.14
CA PRO A 53 -2.01 -1.11 -1.06
C PRO A 53 -1.97 -2.44 -0.30
N CYS A 54 -2.43 -2.40 0.95
CA CYS A 54 -2.53 -3.60 1.78
C CYS A 54 -3.54 -4.61 1.21
N GLY A 55 -3.31 -5.88 1.52
CA GLY A 55 -4.23 -6.97 1.21
C GLY A 55 -5.56 -6.86 1.95
N SER A 56 -6.49 -7.75 1.61
CA SER A 56 -7.78 -7.85 2.27
C SER A 56 -7.62 -8.06 3.79
N ASN A 57 -8.42 -7.39 4.61
CA ASN A 57 -8.38 -7.39 6.08
C ASN A 57 -7.22 -6.61 6.74
N LEU A 58 -6.43 -5.88 5.95
CA LEU A 58 -5.37 -5.01 6.45
C LEU A 58 -5.70 -3.54 6.17
N THR A 59 -5.29 -2.66 7.07
CA THR A 59 -5.42 -1.21 6.94
C THR A 59 -4.02 -0.60 6.88
N CYS A 60 -3.82 0.35 5.98
CA CYS A 60 -2.57 1.12 5.94
C CYS A 60 -2.58 2.16 7.06
N VAL A 61 -1.78 1.94 8.10
CA VAL A 61 -1.68 2.81 9.27
C VAL A 61 -0.49 3.75 9.10
N PHE A 62 -0.75 5.05 9.20
CA PHE A 62 0.28 6.07 9.11
C PHE A 62 0.75 6.51 10.51
N PRO A 63 2.05 6.76 10.69
CA PRO A 63 2.56 7.29 11.95
C PRO A 63 2.02 8.70 12.20
N LYS A 64 1.31 8.89 13.32
CA LYS A 64 0.61 10.14 13.69
C LYS A 64 1.48 11.39 13.82
N ASN A 65 2.81 11.26 13.86
CA ASN A 65 3.74 12.34 14.19
C ASN A 65 4.75 12.69 13.07
N GLN A 66 4.52 12.25 11.82
CA GLN A 66 5.38 12.70 10.72
C GLN A 66 4.96 14.09 10.23
N LYS A 67 5.58 15.13 10.80
CA LYS A 67 5.50 16.53 10.35
C LYS A 67 6.29 16.80 9.05
N SER A 68 6.24 15.93 8.05
CA SER A 68 7.00 16.17 6.81
C SER A 68 6.29 15.71 5.55
N PHE A 69 6.40 16.58 4.55
CA PHE A 69 5.50 16.77 3.42
C PHE A 69 5.90 15.98 2.17
N LYS A 70 6.54 14.79 2.27
CA LYS A 70 7.13 14.23 1.04
C LYS A 70 7.22 12.73 0.82
N LEU A 71 6.45 11.90 1.50
CA LEU A 71 6.04 10.51 1.12
C LEU A 71 5.65 9.80 2.44
N ILE A 72 4.38 9.87 2.81
CA ILE A 72 3.91 9.26 4.05
C ILE A 72 3.73 7.77 3.76
N TYR A 73 4.78 6.97 3.95
CA TYR A 73 4.64 5.52 3.96
C TYR A 73 4.02 5.10 5.29
N GLY A 74 2.97 4.28 5.21
CA GLY A 74 2.38 3.61 6.34
C GLY A 74 2.87 2.17 6.45
N SER A 75 2.31 1.45 7.42
CA SER A 75 2.46 0.02 7.59
C SER A 75 1.11 -0.68 7.53
N CYS A 76 1.06 -1.83 6.86
CA CYS A 76 -0.13 -2.65 6.80
C CYS A 76 -0.33 -3.37 8.14
N GLU A 77 -1.36 -2.99 8.87
CA GLU A 77 -1.74 -3.61 10.13
C GLU A 77 -3.12 -4.25 10.02
N LYS A 78 -3.38 -5.32 10.78
CA LYS A 78 -4.74 -5.85 10.91
C LYS A 78 -5.65 -4.77 11.50
N TYR A 79 -6.88 -4.73 11.03
CA TYR A 79 -7.90 -3.88 11.65
C TYR A 79 -8.20 -4.41 13.06
N VAL A 80 -7.47 -3.92 14.06
CA VAL A 80 -7.80 -4.15 15.47
C VAL A 80 -8.75 -3.03 15.86
N LYS A 81 -10.03 -3.37 16.03
CA LYS A 81 -11.03 -2.47 16.61
C LYS A 81 -10.51 -2.10 18.00
N LYS A 82 -9.88 -0.92 18.16
CA LYS A 82 -9.51 -0.41 19.47
C LYS A 82 -10.81 -0.14 20.22
N THR A 83 -11.25 -1.11 21.02
CA THR A 83 -12.27 -0.86 22.04
C THR A 83 -11.71 0.24 22.92
N HIS A 84 -12.29 1.43 22.81
CA HIS A 84 -11.99 2.52 23.70
C HIS A 84 -12.49 2.09 25.09
N MET A 85 -11.65 1.40 25.87
CA MET A 85 -11.93 1.17 27.28
C MET A 85 -11.90 2.56 27.93
N ARG A 86 -13.08 3.17 28.02
CA ARG A 86 -13.32 4.33 28.87
C ARG A 86 -13.25 3.82 30.31
N THR A 87 -12.06 3.80 30.88
CA THR A 87 -11.89 3.67 32.31
C THR A 87 -12.35 4.98 32.94
N TRP A 88 -13.57 5.01 33.45
CA TRP A 88 -14.01 6.04 34.39
C TRP A 88 -13.50 5.61 35.77
N PHE A 89 -12.61 6.42 36.35
CA PHE A 89 -12.32 6.45 37.79
C PHE A 89 -13.01 7.68 38.38
#